data_AF-A0A3L7R4I6-F1
#
_entry.id   AF-A0A3L7R4I6-F1
#
_cell.length_a   1.000
_cell.length_b   1.000
_cell.length_c   1.000
_cell.angle_alpha   90.00
_cell.angle_beta   90.00
_cell.angle_gamma   90.00
#
_symmetry.space_group_name_H-M   'P 1'
#
loop_
_entity.id
_entity.type
_entity.pdbx_description
1 polymer ?
#
loop_
_entity_poly.entity_id
_entity_poly.type
_entity_poly.pdbx_seq_one_letter_code
_entity_poly.pdbx_strand_id
1 'polypeptide(L)'
;MFVPTARLRAAQALLPIDHAARNSTSHWSYPRRMLKTQHAGKLWMVTQPDHGALAGFLAAHWGNEAFARPGHYAPVVDAERLRAQAVFAIAQHDNHWWEWEANPDLSADDGFPLGLGETSKNQQAGFDRWRLGLKRFAAEPMVNLLMSSHAYWFYAARVLAQSDPAFTSPLFWKGAPDKLYPGTIEAPLAFMEHLQALQSEWTAQLRADVATAAWVEPANLAPLTRLLQLCDGLSLALCSSLMPAKTGVSVGMGADAFELHNVPRRSWSDRGTITATPVGPRLIALDPYPFDIDPLPVTMLARVVTLPCEKPANFHSWWHAHERESVEFQFVSRK
;
A
#
# COMPACT_ATOMS: atom_id res chain seq x y z
N MET A 1 -62.64 38.60 -23.69
CA MET A 1 -63.15 37.38 -24.36
C MET A 1 -62.83 36.17 -23.46
N PHE A 2 -63.47 35.02 -23.68
CA PHE A 2 -63.59 33.88 -22.75
C PHE A 2 -62.28 33.29 -22.17
N VAL A 3 -62.42 32.80 -20.94
CA VAL A 3 -61.65 31.72 -20.31
C VAL A 3 -62.37 30.39 -20.65
N PRO A 4 -61.67 29.29 -21.03
CA PRO A 4 -61.60 28.19 -20.06
C PRO A 4 -60.32 27.32 -20.06
N THR A 5 -60.12 26.78 -18.87
CA THR A 5 -59.21 25.72 -18.40
C THR A 5 -58.99 24.48 -19.28
N ALA A 6 -57.84 23.83 -19.09
CA ALA A 6 -57.76 22.37 -18.97
C ALA A 6 -56.85 21.97 -17.79
N ARG A 7 -57.38 21.19 -16.83
CA ARG A 7 -56.58 20.42 -15.84
C ARG A 7 -56.56 18.97 -16.29
N LEU A 8 -55.44 18.27 -16.08
CA LEU A 8 -55.44 16.80 -16.01
C LEU A 8 -54.72 16.34 -14.74
N ARG A 9 -55.35 15.41 -14.02
CA ARG A 9 -54.82 14.72 -12.84
C ARG A 9 -54.64 13.24 -13.19
N ALA A 10 -53.46 12.69 -12.93
CA ALA A 10 -53.25 11.27 -12.59
C ALA A 10 -51.76 11.07 -12.21
N ALA A 11 -51.38 10.20 -11.29
CA ALA A 11 -52.08 9.70 -10.10
C ALA A 11 -51.01 9.20 -9.11
N GLN A 12 -51.07 9.59 -7.82
CA GLN A 12 -50.19 9.01 -6.81
C GLN A 12 -50.77 7.68 -6.32
N ALA A 13 -50.24 6.57 -6.85
CA ALA A 13 -50.49 5.24 -6.31
C ALA A 13 -49.63 5.02 -5.06
N LEU A 14 -50.21 5.24 -3.87
CA LEU A 14 -49.64 4.78 -2.62
C LEU A 14 -49.78 3.26 -2.53
N LEU A 15 -48.67 2.54 -2.61
CA LEU A 15 -48.59 1.13 -2.23
C LEU A 15 -48.11 1.04 -0.76
N PRO A 16 -48.81 0.30 0.11
CA PRO A 16 -48.30 0.02 1.44
C PRO A 16 -47.10 -0.94 1.34
N ILE A 17 -46.01 -0.64 2.05
CA ILE A 17 -44.89 -1.57 2.23
C ILE A 17 -45.10 -2.28 3.56
N ASP A 18 -45.34 -3.59 3.52
CA ASP A 18 -45.57 -4.41 4.71
C ASP A 18 -44.32 -4.52 5.60
N HIS A 19 -44.51 -4.31 6.90
CA HIS A 19 -43.48 -4.51 7.92
C HIS A 19 -43.49 -5.96 8.45
N ALA A 20 -42.90 -6.92 7.73
CA ALA A 20 -42.21 -8.09 8.33
C ALA A 20 -41.57 -9.06 7.33
N ALA A 21 -40.24 -9.05 7.23
CA ALA A 21 -39.41 -10.25 7.02
C ALA A 21 -37.98 -9.97 7.55
N ARG A 22 -37.25 -11.01 7.98
CA ARG A 22 -35.90 -10.89 8.55
C ARG A 22 -34.85 -11.60 7.67
N ASN A 23 -33.58 -11.32 7.98
CA ASN A 23 -32.39 -12.08 7.61
C ASN A 23 -31.96 -12.03 6.12
N SER A 24 -31.08 -11.09 5.82
CA SER A 24 -29.94 -11.35 4.92
C SER A 24 -28.69 -10.78 5.60
N THR A 25 -27.61 -11.56 5.67
CA THR A 25 -26.39 -11.19 6.40
C THR A 25 -25.56 -10.20 5.59
N SER A 26 -25.58 -8.93 6.00
CA SER A 26 -24.65 -7.91 5.49
C SER A 26 -23.20 -8.33 5.72
N HIS A 27 -22.44 -8.61 4.67
CA HIS A 27 -21.04 -9.03 4.79
C HIS A 27 -20.18 -7.80 5.15
N TRP A 28 -19.57 -7.82 6.35
CA TRP A 28 -18.72 -6.73 6.84
C TRP A 28 -17.39 -6.66 6.07
N SER A 29 -17.07 -5.49 5.51
CA SER A 29 -15.85 -5.22 4.72
C SER A 29 -15.67 -3.71 4.52
N TYR A 30 -14.51 -3.08 4.76
CA TYR A 30 -13.41 -3.49 5.64
C TYR A 30 -12.80 -2.27 6.34
N PRO A 31 -12.83 -2.21 7.68
CA PRO A 31 -12.24 -1.13 8.48
C PRO A 31 -11.35 -1.66 9.67
N ARG A 32 -10.09 -1.26 10.01
CA ARG A 32 -8.96 -0.60 9.31
C ARG A 32 -7.99 0.55 10.04
N ARG A 33 -6.84 0.42 10.78
CA ARG A 33 -5.54 1.24 10.87
C ARG A 33 -4.38 0.53 11.66
N MET A 34 -3.26 0.09 11.04
CA MET A 34 -2.19 -0.90 11.47
C MET A 34 -2.30 -2.21 10.66
N LEU A 35 -1.25 -3.01 10.42
CA LEU A 35 -1.42 -4.30 9.71
C LEU A 35 -1.86 -5.40 10.67
N LYS A 36 -3.18 -5.51 10.89
CA LYS A 36 -3.82 -6.62 11.61
C LYS A 36 -4.20 -7.77 10.67
N THR A 37 -3.98 -9.00 11.09
CA THR A 37 -4.51 -10.20 10.42
C THR A 37 -4.80 -11.28 11.44
N GLN A 38 -6.00 -11.89 11.37
CA GLN A 38 -6.35 -13.06 12.18
C GLN A 38 -6.04 -14.32 11.37
N HIS A 39 -5.12 -15.15 11.86
CA HIS A 39 -4.67 -16.35 11.19
C HIS A 39 -4.37 -17.46 12.21
N ALA A 40 -4.90 -18.67 11.97
CA ALA A 40 -4.72 -19.86 12.82
C ALA A 40 -5.01 -19.62 14.32
N GLY A 41 -6.08 -18.87 14.64
CA GLY A 41 -6.46 -18.54 16.02
C GLY A 41 -5.55 -17.51 16.71
N LYS A 42 -4.65 -16.86 15.98
CA LYS A 42 -3.81 -15.76 16.47
C LYS A 42 -4.16 -14.44 15.76
N LEU A 43 -4.14 -13.33 16.50
CA LEU A 43 -4.05 -11.99 15.96
C LEU A 43 -2.56 -11.64 15.75
N TRP A 44 -2.20 -11.31 14.52
CA TRP A 44 -0.91 -10.79 14.12
C TRP A 44 -1.04 -9.28 13.90
N MET A 45 -0.08 -8.50 14.40
CA MET A 45 0.00 -7.04 14.29
C MET A 45 1.41 -6.65 13.83
N VAL A 46 1.52 -6.11 12.61
CA VAL A 46 2.77 -5.57 12.06
C VAL A 46 2.61 -4.06 11.87
N THR A 47 3.61 -3.28 12.27
CA THR A 47 3.57 -1.82 12.10
C THR A 47 3.81 -1.44 10.64
N GLN A 48 3.30 -0.30 10.22
CA GLN A 48 3.52 0.22 8.87
C GLN A 48 5.02 0.49 8.58
N PRO A 49 5.83 1.00 9.55
CA PRO A 49 7.29 1.03 9.46
C PRO A 49 7.96 -0.34 9.38
N ASP A 50 7.45 -1.38 10.07
CA ASP A 50 8.07 -2.71 10.04
C ASP A 50 7.91 -3.38 8.66
N HIS A 51 6.75 -3.26 7.97
CA HIS A 51 6.68 -3.70 6.56
C HIS A 51 7.34 -2.70 5.60
N GLY A 52 7.43 -1.41 5.94
CA GLY A 52 8.24 -0.43 5.20
C GLY A 52 9.70 -0.87 5.14
N ALA A 53 10.30 -1.15 6.30
CA ALA A 53 11.66 -1.71 6.40
C ALA A 53 11.79 -3.04 5.64
N LEU A 54 10.77 -3.90 5.68
CA LEU A 54 10.73 -5.15 4.91
C LEU A 54 10.75 -4.89 3.39
N ALA A 55 9.94 -3.96 2.89
CA ALA A 55 9.94 -3.53 1.50
C ALA A 55 11.30 -2.96 1.09
N GLY A 56 11.96 -2.21 1.98
CA GLY A 56 13.33 -1.73 1.81
C GLY A 56 14.36 -2.85 1.68
N PHE A 57 14.25 -3.90 2.50
CA PHE A 57 15.09 -5.10 2.40
C PHE A 57 14.88 -5.83 1.06
N LEU A 58 13.63 -6.00 0.62
CA LEU A 58 13.32 -6.59 -0.69
C LEU A 58 13.87 -5.74 -1.86
N ALA A 59 13.82 -4.41 -1.75
CA ALA A 59 14.41 -3.50 -2.72
C ALA A 59 15.95 -3.54 -2.73
N ALA A 60 16.58 -3.79 -1.57
CA ALA A 60 18.03 -3.92 -1.48
C ALA A 60 18.54 -5.16 -2.24
N HIS A 61 17.81 -6.28 -2.15
CA HIS A 61 18.10 -7.54 -2.85
C HIS A 61 17.56 -7.61 -4.28
N TRP A 62 16.92 -6.55 -4.80
CA TRP A 62 16.33 -6.56 -6.13
C TRP A 62 17.38 -6.43 -7.25
N GLY A 63 17.32 -7.33 -8.24
CA GLY A 63 18.13 -7.30 -9.46
C GLY A 63 19.05 -8.51 -9.63
N ASN A 64 19.13 -9.06 -10.85
CA ASN A 64 19.90 -10.24 -11.21
C ASN A 64 20.17 -10.28 -12.75
N GLU A 65 20.24 -11.46 -13.36
CA GLU A 65 20.39 -11.62 -14.83
C GLU A 65 19.12 -11.24 -15.62
N ALA A 66 17.94 -11.27 -15.00
CA ALA A 66 16.66 -10.91 -15.62
C ALA A 66 16.13 -9.52 -15.23
N PHE A 67 16.62 -8.94 -14.12
CA PHE A 67 16.14 -7.67 -13.54
C PHE A 67 17.30 -6.71 -13.23
N ALA A 68 17.16 -5.44 -13.56
CA ALA A 68 18.13 -4.41 -13.16
C ALA A 68 18.04 -4.13 -11.65
N ARG A 69 19.19 -3.81 -11.03
CA ARG A 69 19.23 -3.29 -9.66
C ARG A 69 18.59 -1.89 -9.63
N PRO A 70 18.00 -1.43 -8.50
CA PRO A 70 17.44 -0.09 -8.41
C PRO A 70 18.52 0.94 -8.80
N GLY A 71 18.18 1.93 -9.63
CA GLY A 71 19.13 2.93 -10.13
C GLY A 71 19.96 2.53 -11.36
N HIS A 72 19.80 1.30 -11.88
CA HIS A 72 20.51 0.79 -13.07
C HIS A 72 19.60 0.60 -14.31
N TYR A 73 18.45 1.29 -14.38
CA TYR A 73 17.49 1.17 -15.49
C TYR A 73 17.86 2.00 -16.73
N ALA A 74 18.63 3.07 -16.56
CA ALA A 74 19.25 3.85 -17.61
C ALA A 74 20.53 4.53 -17.07
N PRO A 75 21.42 5.09 -17.94
CA PRO A 75 22.64 5.74 -17.50
C PRO A 75 22.40 6.92 -16.53
N VAL A 76 23.18 6.97 -15.45
CA VAL A 76 23.25 8.06 -14.47
C VAL A 76 24.70 8.25 -14.02
N VAL A 77 25.01 9.40 -13.39
CA VAL A 77 26.39 9.70 -12.91
C VAL A 77 26.79 8.78 -11.75
N ASP A 78 25.87 8.55 -10.81
CA ASP A 78 26.07 7.66 -9.65
C ASP A 78 24.85 6.76 -9.44
N ALA A 79 24.98 5.51 -9.89
CA ALA A 79 23.92 4.52 -9.84
C ALA A 79 23.76 3.89 -8.44
N GLU A 80 24.82 3.80 -7.63
CA GLU A 80 24.72 3.26 -6.27
C GLU A 80 24.15 4.28 -5.29
N ARG A 81 24.42 5.58 -5.45
CA ARG A 81 23.71 6.64 -4.70
C ARG A 81 22.23 6.66 -5.06
N LEU A 82 21.87 6.57 -6.35
CA LEU A 82 20.48 6.43 -6.77
C LEU A 82 19.83 5.15 -6.21
N ARG A 83 20.56 4.02 -6.19
CA ARG A 83 20.10 2.78 -5.55
C ARG A 83 19.82 2.98 -4.07
N ALA A 84 20.74 3.60 -3.34
CA ALA A 84 20.62 3.85 -1.91
C ALA A 84 19.41 4.76 -1.59
N GLN A 85 19.23 5.84 -2.37
CA GLN A 85 18.07 6.73 -2.28
C GLN A 85 16.76 5.97 -2.52
N ALA A 86 16.71 5.13 -3.56
CA ALA A 86 15.53 4.33 -3.85
C ALA A 86 15.22 3.30 -2.75
N VAL A 87 16.22 2.54 -2.30
CA VAL A 87 16.09 1.56 -1.20
C VAL A 87 15.61 2.25 0.08
N PHE A 88 16.16 3.42 0.43
CA PHE A 88 15.73 4.18 1.60
C PHE A 88 14.31 4.74 1.46
N ALA A 89 13.93 5.25 0.28
CA ALA A 89 12.56 5.71 0.02
C ALA A 89 11.53 4.58 0.14
N ILE A 90 11.88 3.38 -0.36
CA ILE A 90 11.03 2.19 -0.23
C ILE A 90 10.98 1.75 1.24
N ALA A 91 12.11 1.80 1.96
CA ALA A 91 12.19 1.52 3.40
C ALA A 91 11.35 2.48 4.28
N GLN A 92 10.96 3.65 3.75
CA GLN A 92 10.38 4.76 4.51
C GLN A 92 9.06 5.30 3.95
N HIS A 93 8.48 4.71 2.90
CA HIS A 93 7.28 5.23 2.22
C HIS A 93 6.13 5.54 3.20
N ASP A 94 5.92 4.64 4.16
CA ASP A 94 4.88 4.71 5.18
C ASP A 94 5.38 5.27 6.54
N ASN A 95 6.52 5.99 6.58
CA ASN A 95 7.08 6.55 7.83
C ASN A 95 6.16 7.57 8.54
N HIS A 96 5.10 8.03 7.87
CA HIS A 96 4.11 8.93 8.44
C HIS A 96 3.21 8.29 9.49
N TRP A 97 3.30 6.97 9.71
CA TRP A 97 2.57 6.28 10.76
C TRP A 97 3.25 6.30 12.13
N TRP A 98 4.54 6.68 12.24
CA TRP A 98 5.33 6.62 13.50
C TRP A 98 4.59 7.18 14.72
N GLU A 99 4.12 8.41 14.66
CA GLU A 99 3.47 9.07 15.81
C GLU A 99 2.13 8.42 16.17
N TRP A 100 1.45 7.79 15.21
CA TRP A 100 0.19 7.11 15.47
C TRP A 100 0.38 5.67 15.97
N GLU A 101 1.30 4.89 15.40
CA GLU A 101 1.56 3.52 15.85
C GLU A 101 2.39 3.45 17.15
N ALA A 102 2.99 4.57 17.55
CA ALA A 102 3.48 4.78 18.92
C ALA A 102 2.35 4.85 19.95
N ASN A 103 1.18 5.43 19.61
CA ASN A 103 0.03 5.51 20.52
C ASN A 103 -1.29 5.36 19.73
N PRO A 104 -1.65 4.14 19.33
CA PRO A 104 -2.75 3.91 18.37
C PRO A 104 -4.14 4.06 19.00
N ASP A 105 -5.07 4.62 18.23
CA ASP A 105 -6.51 4.50 18.49
C ASP A 105 -6.92 3.01 18.49
N LEU A 106 -7.80 2.61 19.41
CA LEU A 106 -8.16 1.21 19.63
C LEU A 106 -9.56 0.88 19.12
N SER A 107 -9.76 -0.37 18.67
CA SER A 107 -11.09 -0.88 18.34
C SER A 107 -11.88 -1.14 19.62
N ALA A 108 -13.13 -0.65 19.65
CA ALA A 108 -14.06 -0.98 20.73
C ALA A 108 -14.34 -2.51 20.76
N ASP A 109 -14.33 -3.16 19.60
CA ASP A 109 -14.75 -4.54 19.43
C ASP A 109 -13.73 -5.53 20.02
N ASP A 110 -12.45 -5.42 19.67
CA ASP A 110 -11.38 -6.32 20.15
C ASP A 110 -10.38 -5.71 21.14
N GLY A 111 -10.33 -4.38 21.31
CA GLY A 111 -9.42 -3.71 22.25
C GLY A 111 -7.97 -3.57 21.79
N PHE A 112 -7.66 -3.95 20.55
CA PHE A 112 -6.36 -3.78 19.92
C PHE A 112 -6.36 -2.55 19.00
N PRO A 113 -5.25 -2.20 18.32
CA PRO A 113 -5.23 -1.19 17.25
C PRO A 113 -6.18 -1.59 16.10
N LEU A 114 -6.14 -0.92 14.96
CA LEU A 114 -7.12 -1.07 13.87
C LEU A 114 -6.45 -1.87 12.69
N GLY A 115 -7.04 -2.20 11.51
CA GLY A 115 -6.34 -2.88 10.34
C GLY A 115 -5.88 -2.20 8.97
N LEU A 116 -5.59 -0.88 8.80
CA LEU A 116 -5.64 0.12 7.64
C LEU A 116 -6.42 1.55 7.63
N GLY A 117 -7.67 2.03 7.29
CA GLY A 117 -9.10 1.69 6.98
C GLY A 117 -10.31 2.29 7.88
N GLU A 118 -10.78 1.72 9.04
CA GLU A 118 -11.59 2.20 10.21
C GLU A 118 -11.48 3.70 10.46
N THR A 119 -10.29 4.24 10.21
CA THR A 119 -9.92 5.63 10.46
C THR A 119 -9.90 6.52 9.22
N SER A 120 -10.06 5.95 8.01
CA SER A 120 -10.18 6.68 6.75
C SER A 120 -11.43 7.57 6.70
N LYS A 121 -12.34 7.41 7.66
CA LYS A 121 -13.44 8.33 7.98
C LYS A 121 -12.99 9.79 8.09
N ASN A 122 -11.73 10.04 8.45
CA ASN A 122 -11.12 11.37 8.42
C ASN A 122 -10.02 11.42 7.34
N GLN A 123 -10.38 11.84 6.12
CA GLN A 123 -9.45 12.00 5.00
C GLN A 123 -8.37 13.05 5.29
N GLN A 124 -8.73 14.16 5.94
CA GLN A 124 -7.81 15.25 6.28
C GLN A 124 -6.67 14.77 7.17
N ALA A 125 -6.98 13.99 8.21
CA ALA A 125 -5.96 13.35 9.04
C ALA A 125 -5.07 12.37 8.25
N GLY A 126 -5.56 11.80 7.13
CA GLY A 126 -4.74 11.05 6.17
C GLY A 126 -3.73 11.94 5.44
N PHE A 127 -4.20 13.04 4.85
CA PHE A 127 -3.36 14.03 4.18
C PHE A 127 -2.31 14.63 5.12
N ASP A 128 -2.66 14.89 6.38
CA ASP A 128 -1.75 15.49 7.36
C ASP A 128 -0.65 14.53 7.84
N ARG A 129 -0.91 13.21 7.88
CA ARG A 129 0.17 12.22 8.06
C ARG A 129 1.10 12.21 6.85
N TRP A 130 0.61 12.15 5.62
CA TRP A 130 1.46 12.25 4.42
C TRP A 130 2.33 13.53 4.44
N ARG A 131 1.75 14.67 4.79
CA ARG A 131 2.47 15.96 4.96
C ARG A 131 3.52 15.95 6.08
N LEU A 132 3.42 15.06 7.07
CA LEU A 132 4.40 14.88 8.13
C LEU A 132 5.56 13.98 7.66
N GLY A 133 5.25 12.84 7.04
CA GLY A 133 6.26 11.91 6.51
C GLY A 133 7.17 12.54 5.46
N LEU A 134 6.57 13.27 4.51
CA LEU A 134 7.29 13.98 3.44
C LEU A 134 8.15 15.17 3.91
N LYS A 135 8.14 15.50 5.21
CA LYS A 135 9.03 16.53 5.81
C LYS A 135 10.24 15.94 6.53
N ARG A 136 10.26 14.63 6.81
CA ARG A 136 11.32 14.01 7.63
C ARG A 136 12.70 14.08 6.97
N PHE A 137 12.75 14.01 5.64
CA PHE A 137 13.99 13.95 4.87
C PHE A 137 14.14 15.17 3.96
N ALA A 138 14.00 16.38 4.50
CA ALA A 138 14.05 17.62 3.73
C ALA A 138 15.34 17.82 2.89
N ALA A 139 16.43 17.13 3.24
CA ALA A 139 17.70 17.12 2.49
C ALA A 139 17.76 16.08 1.34
N GLU A 140 16.78 15.17 1.23
CA GLU A 140 16.79 14.02 0.32
C GLU A 140 15.66 14.11 -0.71
N PRO A 141 15.76 14.99 -1.74
CA PRO A 141 14.66 15.26 -2.66
C PRO A 141 14.21 14.03 -3.47
N MET A 142 15.11 13.10 -3.82
CA MET A 142 14.74 11.87 -4.52
C MET A 142 13.89 10.94 -3.65
N VAL A 143 14.16 10.90 -2.34
CA VAL A 143 13.41 10.11 -1.37
C VAL A 143 11.98 10.65 -1.26
N ASN A 144 11.82 11.95 -1.03
CA ASN A 144 10.50 12.56 -0.94
C ASN A 144 9.72 12.48 -2.27
N LEU A 145 10.40 12.59 -3.41
CA LEU A 145 9.81 12.40 -4.75
C LEU A 145 9.24 10.98 -4.93
N LEU A 146 9.96 9.93 -4.52
CA LEU A 146 9.44 8.55 -4.59
C LEU A 146 8.31 8.31 -3.59
N MET A 147 8.45 8.78 -2.34
CA MET A 147 7.41 8.63 -1.30
C MET A 147 6.10 9.35 -1.69
N SER A 148 6.19 10.59 -2.16
CA SER A 148 5.03 11.35 -2.64
C SER A 148 4.44 10.74 -3.91
N SER A 149 5.24 10.12 -4.77
CA SER A 149 4.75 9.37 -5.93
C SER A 149 3.93 8.15 -5.50
N HIS A 150 4.33 7.44 -4.43
CA HIS A 150 3.50 6.37 -3.87
C HIS A 150 2.13 6.91 -3.42
N ALA A 151 2.13 7.98 -2.61
CA ALA A 151 0.90 8.63 -2.16
C ALA A 151 0.00 9.02 -3.34
N TYR A 152 0.58 9.70 -4.34
CA TYR A 152 -0.14 10.17 -5.53
C TYR A 152 -0.84 9.01 -6.25
N TRP A 153 -0.15 7.90 -6.52
CA TRP A 153 -0.74 6.76 -7.22
C TRP A 153 -1.79 6.02 -6.40
N PHE A 154 -1.66 6.01 -5.06
CA PHE A 154 -2.66 5.45 -4.15
C PHE A 154 -3.98 6.26 -4.15
N TYR A 155 -3.91 7.59 -4.27
CA TYR A 155 -5.09 8.44 -4.45
C TYR A 155 -5.62 8.41 -5.89
N ALA A 156 -4.74 8.43 -6.90
CA ALA A 156 -5.10 8.41 -8.32
C ALA A 156 -6.02 7.23 -8.68
N ALA A 157 -5.70 6.04 -8.17
CA ALA A 157 -6.49 4.82 -8.36
C ALA A 157 -7.93 4.88 -7.77
N ARG A 158 -8.24 5.89 -6.95
CA ARG A 158 -9.56 6.07 -6.29
C ARG A 158 -10.39 7.21 -6.86
N VAL A 159 -9.78 8.19 -7.52
CA VAL A 159 -10.46 9.44 -7.91
C VAL A 159 -10.33 9.81 -9.38
N LEU A 160 -9.31 9.33 -10.09
CA LEU A 160 -9.22 9.52 -11.54
C LEU A 160 -10.09 8.46 -12.24
N ALA A 161 -10.90 8.90 -13.21
CA ALA A 161 -11.71 7.99 -14.03
C ALA A 161 -10.84 7.00 -14.86
N GLN A 162 -9.62 7.41 -15.18
CA GLN A 162 -8.57 6.59 -15.75
C GLN A 162 -7.25 6.97 -15.06
N SER A 163 -6.56 6.00 -14.48
CA SER A 163 -5.20 6.14 -13.94
C SER A 163 -4.28 5.15 -14.69
N ASP A 164 -2.98 5.45 -14.74
CA ASP A 164 -2.03 4.63 -15.50
C ASP A 164 -1.82 3.25 -14.82
N PRO A 165 -2.20 2.13 -15.47
CA PRO A 165 -2.05 0.78 -14.91
C PRO A 165 -0.58 0.37 -14.72
N ALA A 166 0.39 1.10 -15.28
CA ALA A 166 1.80 0.89 -15.03
C ALA A 166 2.20 1.24 -13.58
N PHE A 167 1.43 2.08 -12.87
CA PHE A 167 1.76 2.54 -11.51
C PHE A 167 0.76 2.10 -10.43
N THR A 168 -0.38 1.53 -10.77
CA THR A 168 -1.39 1.00 -9.84
C THR A 168 -0.78 0.06 -8.79
N SER A 169 -0.93 0.37 -7.50
CA SER A 169 -0.47 -0.49 -6.39
C SER A 169 -0.97 -1.94 -6.56
N PRO A 170 -0.13 -2.96 -6.28
CA PRO A 170 -0.56 -4.36 -6.27
C PRO A 170 -1.81 -4.63 -5.42
N LEU A 171 -2.12 -3.82 -4.41
CA LEU A 171 -3.40 -3.90 -3.67
C LEU A 171 -4.64 -3.83 -4.56
N PHE A 172 -4.53 -3.29 -5.79
CA PHE A 172 -5.64 -3.08 -6.72
C PHE A 172 -5.48 -3.89 -8.02
N TRP A 173 -4.64 -4.95 -8.02
CA TRP A 173 -4.35 -5.75 -9.21
C TRP A 173 -5.60 -6.44 -9.81
N LYS A 174 -6.60 -6.76 -8.98
CA LYS A 174 -7.87 -7.39 -9.39
C LYS A 174 -8.97 -6.39 -9.79
N GLY A 175 -8.69 -5.09 -9.75
CA GLY A 175 -9.66 -4.02 -10.04
C GLY A 175 -9.51 -2.81 -9.13
N ALA A 176 -10.17 -1.72 -9.51
CA ALA A 176 -10.09 -0.46 -8.77
C ALA A 176 -10.55 -0.61 -7.30
N PRO A 177 -9.89 0.08 -6.35
CA PRO A 177 -10.30 0.12 -4.96
C PRO A 177 -11.66 0.78 -4.76
N ASP A 178 -12.30 0.49 -3.62
CA ASP A 178 -13.46 1.24 -3.17
C ASP A 178 -13.17 2.75 -3.09
N LYS A 179 -14.21 3.55 -3.40
CA LYS A 179 -14.14 5.01 -3.36
C LYS A 179 -13.97 5.51 -1.91
N LEU A 180 -13.42 6.71 -1.76
CA LEU A 180 -13.00 7.26 -0.47
C LEU A 180 -14.19 7.56 0.46
N TYR A 181 -14.50 6.62 1.36
CA TYR A 181 -15.55 6.76 2.38
C TYR A 181 -15.14 7.62 3.58
N PRO A 182 -15.98 8.58 4.04
CA PRO A 182 -16.96 9.37 3.29
C PRO A 182 -16.34 10.71 2.84
N GLY A 183 -16.77 11.24 1.70
CA GLY A 183 -16.38 12.57 1.23
C GLY A 183 -16.65 12.79 -0.25
N THR A 184 -16.35 14.00 -0.73
CA THR A 184 -16.27 14.29 -2.16
C THR A 184 -14.90 13.89 -2.71
N ILE A 185 -14.73 13.90 -4.04
CA ILE A 185 -13.43 13.68 -4.68
C ILE A 185 -12.53 14.93 -4.63
N GLU A 186 -13.06 16.08 -4.20
CA GLU A 186 -12.42 17.39 -4.30
C GLU A 186 -11.19 17.51 -3.37
N ALA A 187 -11.32 17.15 -2.09
CA ALA A 187 -10.21 17.21 -1.15
C ALA A 187 -9.06 16.22 -1.49
N PRO A 188 -9.34 14.98 -1.94
CA PRO A 188 -8.33 14.11 -2.56
C PRO A 188 -7.64 14.70 -3.79
N LEU A 189 -8.38 15.35 -4.70
CA LEU A 189 -7.81 15.98 -5.89
C LEU A 189 -6.91 17.16 -5.52
N ALA A 190 -7.36 18.06 -4.64
CA ALA A 190 -6.54 19.15 -4.10
C ALA A 190 -5.31 18.65 -3.33
N PHE A 191 -5.38 17.47 -2.71
CA PHE A 191 -4.22 16.82 -2.11
C PHE A 191 -3.26 16.25 -3.17
N MET A 192 -3.76 15.68 -4.27
CA MET A 192 -2.92 15.25 -5.40
C MET A 192 -2.24 16.44 -6.10
N GLU A 193 -2.92 17.55 -6.29
CA GLU A 193 -2.34 18.81 -6.80
C GLU A 193 -1.21 19.32 -5.88
N HIS A 194 -1.42 19.27 -4.56
CA HIS A 194 -0.40 19.61 -3.57
C HIS A 194 0.83 18.67 -3.63
N LEU A 195 0.63 17.36 -3.83
CA LEU A 195 1.72 16.42 -4.07
C LEU A 195 2.47 16.76 -5.36
N GLN A 196 1.76 17.07 -6.45
CA GLN A 196 2.37 17.43 -7.74
C GLN A 196 3.20 18.72 -7.67
N ALA A 197 2.80 19.70 -6.85
CA ALA A 197 3.60 20.90 -6.59
C ALA A 197 4.93 20.54 -5.92
N LEU A 198 4.90 19.77 -4.82
CA LEU A 198 6.10 19.32 -4.11
C LEU A 198 7.00 18.44 -4.98
N GLN A 199 6.41 17.53 -5.78
CA GLN A 199 7.13 16.72 -6.76
C GLN A 199 7.84 17.58 -7.81
N SER A 200 7.21 18.67 -8.25
CA SER A 200 7.81 19.63 -9.19
C SER A 200 8.99 20.38 -8.56
N GLU A 201 8.88 20.78 -7.29
CA GLU A 201 9.98 21.40 -6.53
C GLU A 201 11.19 20.46 -6.38
N TRP A 202 10.98 19.23 -5.91
CA TRP A 202 12.07 18.23 -5.79
C TRP A 202 12.64 17.83 -7.15
N THR A 203 11.80 17.73 -8.19
CA THR A 203 12.26 17.47 -9.58
C THR A 203 13.13 18.61 -10.11
N ALA A 204 12.79 19.87 -9.82
CA ALA A 204 13.60 21.02 -10.19
C ALA A 204 14.94 21.06 -9.44
N GLN A 205 14.94 20.73 -8.14
CA GLN A 205 16.17 20.62 -7.34
C GLN A 205 17.12 19.54 -7.89
N LEU A 206 16.60 18.33 -8.16
CA LEU A 206 17.37 17.23 -8.74
C LEU A 206 17.86 17.56 -10.16
N ARG A 207 17.06 18.22 -11.00
CA ARG A 207 17.46 18.63 -12.35
C ARG A 207 18.51 19.74 -12.37
N ALA A 208 18.68 20.50 -11.29
CA ALA A 208 19.70 21.55 -11.18
C ALA A 208 21.11 21.02 -10.87
N ASP A 209 21.24 19.84 -10.24
CA ASP A 209 22.52 19.17 -10.00
C ASP A 209 22.81 18.14 -11.10
N VAL A 210 23.91 18.33 -11.84
CA VAL A 210 24.37 17.41 -12.90
C VAL A 210 24.57 15.97 -12.41
N ALA A 211 24.88 15.74 -11.13
CA ALA A 211 25.02 14.40 -10.56
C ALA A 211 23.67 13.67 -10.40
N THR A 212 22.55 14.41 -10.33
CA THR A 212 21.21 13.86 -10.05
C THR A 212 20.16 14.15 -11.13
N ALA A 213 20.45 15.02 -12.11
CA ALA A 213 19.50 15.38 -13.16
C ALA A 213 18.99 14.20 -13.99
N ALA A 214 19.83 13.19 -14.23
CA ALA A 214 19.44 11.96 -14.93
C ALA A 214 18.51 11.03 -14.10
N TRP A 215 18.39 11.23 -12.78
CA TRP A 215 17.56 10.41 -11.90
C TRP A 215 16.06 10.66 -12.11
N VAL A 216 15.69 11.91 -12.42
CA VAL A 216 14.29 12.34 -12.62
C VAL A 216 13.78 12.14 -14.05
N GLU A 217 14.66 11.73 -14.97
CA GLU A 217 14.25 11.40 -16.33
C GLU A 217 13.40 10.11 -16.35
N PRO A 218 12.37 10.00 -17.22
CA PRO A 218 11.38 8.93 -17.13
C PRO A 218 11.94 7.50 -17.19
N ALA A 219 13.09 7.32 -17.86
CA ALA A 219 13.76 6.02 -17.95
C ALA A 219 14.32 5.51 -16.61
N ASN A 220 14.56 6.40 -15.63
CA ASN A 220 14.99 6.06 -14.27
C ASN A 220 13.86 6.24 -13.25
N LEU A 221 13.13 7.35 -13.30
CA LEU A 221 12.11 7.67 -12.28
C LEU A 221 10.90 6.72 -12.33
N ALA A 222 10.41 6.38 -13.53
CA ALA A 222 9.24 5.51 -13.67
C ALA A 222 9.47 4.08 -13.12
N PRO A 223 10.55 3.35 -13.48
CA PRO A 223 10.79 2.02 -12.92
C PRO A 223 11.10 2.04 -11.41
N LEU A 224 11.67 3.13 -10.86
CA LEU A 224 11.85 3.27 -9.42
C LEU A 224 10.53 3.51 -8.67
N THR A 225 9.67 4.40 -9.18
CA THR A 225 8.31 4.60 -8.66
C THR A 225 7.49 3.31 -8.73
N ARG A 226 7.67 2.50 -9.79
CA ARG A 226 7.03 1.19 -9.89
C ARG A 226 7.64 0.18 -8.91
N LEU A 227 8.96 0.13 -8.75
CA LEU A 227 9.62 -0.77 -7.79
C LEU A 227 9.09 -0.58 -6.37
N LEU A 228 8.87 0.66 -5.94
CA LEU A 228 8.28 0.95 -4.63
C LEU A 228 6.92 0.27 -4.45
N GLN A 229 6.01 0.40 -5.43
CA GLN A 229 4.70 -0.26 -5.41
C GLN A 229 4.82 -1.80 -5.33
N LEU A 230 5.85 -2.37 -5.95
CA LEU A 230 6.06 -3.82 -5.99
C LEU A 230 6.62 -4.36 -4.67
N CYS A 231 7.59 -3.67 -4.08
CA CYS A 231 8.14 -4.02 -2.77
C CYS A 231 7.12 -3.81 -1.63
N ASP A 232 6.29 -2.76 -1.73
CA ASP A 232 5.09 -2.57 -0.90
C ASP A 232 4.18 -3.82 -0.99
N GLY A 233 3.68 -4.15 -2.18
CA GLY A 233 2.79 -5.31 -2.36
C GLY A 233 3.37 -6.65 -1.89
N LEU A 234 4.68 -6.89 -2.12
CA LEU A 234 5.36 -8.07 -1.58
C LEU A 234 5.43 -8.08 -0.05
N SER A 235 5.72 -6.93 0.58
CA SER A 235 5.74 -6.81 2.03
C SER A 235 4.34 -7.01 2.63
N LEU A 236 3.31 -6.44 2.01
CA LEU A 236 1.92 -6.57 2.47
C LEU A 236 1.38 -8.00 2.36
N ALA A 237 1.85 -8.81 1.40
CA ALA A 237 1.49 -10.22 1.29
C ALA A 237 2.04 -11.09 2.43
N LEU A 238 3.18 -10.71 3.02
CA LEU A 238 3.75 -11.37 4.20
C LEU A 238 3.12 -10.82 5.49
N CYS A 239 2.95 -9.51 5.58
CA CYS A 239 2.52 -8.81 6.80
C CYS A 239 1.00 -8.76 7.01
N SER A 240 0.19 -9.10 6.01
CA SER A 240 -1.27 -8.92 6.10
C SER A 240 -2.09 -9.75 5.11
N SER A 241 -3.40 -9.87 5.35
CA SER A 241 -4.40 -10.36 4.38
C SER A 241 -4.91 -9.28 3.41
N LEU A 242 -4.24 -8.12 3.30
CA LEU A 242 -4.71 -7.01 2.46
C LEU A 242 -4.45 -7.22 0.97
N MET A 243 -3.43 -8.01 0.62
CA MET A 243 -3.11 -8.33 -0.78
C MET A 243 -4.19 -9.25 -1.37
N PRO A 244 -4.84 -8.90 -2.51
CA PRO A 244 -5.90 -9.72 -3.05
C PRO A 244 -5.40 -11.08 -3.56
N ALA A 245 -5.91 -12.18 -3.00
CA ALA A 245 -5.60 -13.52 -3.49
C ALA A 245 -6.15 -13.73 -4.90
N LYS A 246 -5.42 -14.45 -5.76
CA LYS A 246 -5.81 -14.82 -7.13
C LYS A 246 -7.15 -15.55 -7.14
N THR A 247 -7.33 -16.50 -6.21
CA THR A 247 -8.56 -17.27 -5.99
C THR A 247 -8.96 -17.25 -4.52
N GLY A 248 -10.27 -17.17 -4.24
CA GLY A 248 -10.79 -17.21 -2.87
C GLY A 248 -10.73 -15.86 -2.13
N VAL A 249 -10.76 -15.94 -0.80
CA VAL A 249 -10.60 -14.82 0.13
C VAL A 249 -9.15 -14.80 0.62
N SER A 250 -8.52 -13.62 0.66
CA SER A 250 -7.15 -13.47 1.14
C SER A 250 -6.97 -13.92 2.59
N VAL A 251 -5.95 -14.74 2.82
CA VAL A 251 -5.53 -15.26 4.14
C VAL A 251 -4.33 -14.48 4.70
N GLY A 252 -3.52 -13.87 3.84
CA GLY A 252 -2.27 -13.19 4.19
C GLY A 252 -1.17 -14.15 4.62
N MET A 253 -0.18 -13.63 5.35
CA MET A 253 0.90 -14.44 5.96
C MET A 253 1.66 -15.31 4.94
N GLY A 254 1.85 -14.83 3.71
CA GLY A 254 2.48 -15.57 2.62
C GLY A 254 1.69 -16.79 2.11
N ALA A 255 0.43 -16.97 2.50
CA ALA A 255 -0.39 -18.13 2.16
C ALA A 255 -1.26 -17.95 0.90
N ASP A 256 -1.28 -16.76 0.30
CA ASP A 256 -2.05 -16.44 -0.90
C ASP A 256 -1.17 -16.45 -2.17
N ALA A 257 -1.70 -16.97 -3.28
CA ALA A 257 -1.12 -16.74 -4.61
C ALA A 257 -1.62 -15.41 -5.19
N PHE A 258 -0.76 -14.64 -5.84
CA PHE A 258 -1.09 -13.33 -6.43
C PHE A 258 -0.17 -12.99 -7.61
N GLU A 259 -0.48 -11.90 -8.32
CA GLU A 259 0.30 -11.44 -9.47
C GLU A 259 0.76 -9.99 -9.30
N LEU A 260 1.98 -9.72 -9.76
CA LEU A 260 2.61 -8.41 -9.79
C LEU A 260 2.80 -8.02 -11.26
N HIS A 261 1.94 -7.14 -11.77
CA HIS A 261 2.00 -6.70 -13.18
C HIS A 261 2.98 -5.54 -13.40
N ASN A 262 3.30 -5.24 -14.66
CA ASN A 262 4.11 -4.10 -15.07
C ASN A 262 5.47 -4.01 -14.33
N VAL A 263 6.11 -5.16 -14.09
CA VAL A 263 7.38 -5.23 -13.37
C VAL A 263 8.52 -4.84 -14.32
N PRO A 264 9.24 -3.73 -14.09
CA PRO A 264 10.38 -3.35 -14.93
C PRO A 264 11.50 -4.37 -14.79
N ARG A 265 12.01 -4.84 -15.92
CA ARG A 265 13.09 -5.83 -16.01
C ARG A 265 14.42 -5.13 -16.24
N ARG A 266 14.82 -4.87 -17.49
CA ARG A 266 16.07 -4.14 -17.80
C ARG A 266 15.90 -2.65 -18.07
N SER A 267 14.69 -2.17 -18.35
CA SER A 267 14.39 -0.76 -18.60
C SER A 267 12.94 -0.44 -18.21
N TRP A 268 12.48 0.80 -18.44
CA TRP A 268 11.05 1.11 -18.32
C TRP A 268 10.18 0.46 -19.40
N SER A 269 10.72 0.20 -20.61
CA SER A 269 9.97 -0.40 -21.72
C SER A 269 9.92 -1.93 -21.67
N ASP A 270 10.94 -2.57 -21.09
CA ASP A 270 10.97 -4.01 -20.81
C ASP A 270 10.25 -4.30 -19.48
N ARG A 271 8.96 -4.68 -19.56
CA ARG A 271 8.12 -4.98 -18.39
C ARG A 271 7.45 -6.35 -18.49
N GLY A 272 7.43 -7.09 -17.38
CA GLY A 272 6.77 -8.40 -17.25
C GLY A 272 5.67 -8.44 -16.20
N THR A 273 5.22 -9.65 -15.87
CA THR A 273 4.44 -9.97 -14.67
C THR A 273 5.20 -11.02 -13.87
N ILE A 274 5.27 -10.87 -12.54
CA ILE A 274 5.74 -11.92 -11.63
C ILE A 274 4.52 -12.58 -10.99
N THR A 275 4.45 -13.91 -11.03
CA THR A 275 3.47 -14.70 -10.28
C THR A 275 4.10 -15.13 -8.96
N ALA A 276 3.43 -14.82 -7.85
CA ALA A 276 3.76 -15.34 -6.52
C ALA A 276 2.88 -16.56 -6.21
N THR A 277 3.51 -17.68 -5.84
CA THR A 277 2.83 -18.95 -5.53
C THR A 277 3.35 -19.53 -4.21
N PRO A 278 2.52 -19.67 -3.17
CA PRO A 278 2.86 -20.44 -1.98
C PRO A 278 3.15 -21.90 -2.35
N VAL A 279 4.33 -22.39 -2.01
CA VAL A 279 4.77 -23.78 -2.29
C VAL A 279 5.09 -24.57 -1.01
N GLY A 280 5.02 -23.92 0.15
CA GLY A 280 5.10 -24.55 1.47
C GLY A 280 4.79 -23.55 2.59
N PRO A 281 4.78 -23.99 3.86
CA PRO A 281 4.60 -23.08 5.00
C PRO A 281 5.67 -21.99 4.98
N ARG A 282 5.24 -20.72 4.80
CA ARG A 282 6.09 -19.53 4.70
C ARG A 282 7.11 -19.54 3.55
N LEU A 283 6.91 -20.39 2.54
CA LEU A 283 7.78 -20.55 1.37
C LEU A 283 7.01 -20.18 0.10
N ILE A 284 7.44 -19.11 -0.59
CA ILE A 284 6.74 -18.52 -1.73
C ILE A 284 7.66 -18.56 -2.96
N ALA A 285 7.25 -19.25 -4.00
CA ALA A 285 7.93 -19.24 -5.29
C ALA A 285 7.54 -17.98 -6.08
N LEU A 286 8.54 -17.28 -6.64
CA LEU A 286 8.35 -16.16 -7.56
C LEU A 286 8.79 -16.55 -8.97
N ASP A 287 7.94 -16.26 -9.95
CA ASP A 287 8.13 -16.64 -11.36
C ASP A 287 7.79 -15.46 -12.30
N PRO A 288 8.77 -14.84 -12.97
CA PRO A 288 10.22 -15.04 -12.82
C PRO A 288 10.76 -14.47 -11.50
N TYR A 289 11.95 -14.92 -11.08
CA TYR A 289 12.56 -14.54 -9.81
C TYR A 289 13.30 -13.17 -9.88
N PRO A 290 13.04 -12.21 -8.97
CA PRO A 290 13.59 -10.84 -9.08
C PRO A 290 14.87 -10.57 -8.28
N PHE A 291 15.25 -11.44 -7.33
CA PHE A 291 16.29 -11.14 -6.34
C PHE A 291 17.69 -11.65 -6.72
N ASP A 292 18.72 -11.10 -6.07
CA ASP A 292 20.14 -11.40 -6.27
C ASP A 292 20.63 -12.71 -5.61
N ILE A 293 19.88 -13.21 -4.62
CA ILE A 293 20.13 -14.49 -3.92
C ILE A 293 18.87 -15.36 -3.92
N ASP A 294 19.02 -16.67 -4.09
CA ASP A 294 17.95 -17.67 -4.09
C ASP A 294 18.34 -18.89 -3.21
N PRO A 295 17.61 -19.19 -2.12
CA PRO A 295 16.50 -18.44 -1.55
C PRO A 295 16.92 -17.06 -1.02
N LEU A 296 15.99 -16.11 -1.06
CA LEU A 296 16.04 -14.89 -0.25
C LEU A 296 15.32 -15.17 1.09
N PRO A 297 16.04 -15.27 2.22
CA PRO A 297 15.43 -15.30 3.54
C PRO A 297 14.88 -13.90 3.89
N VAL A 298 13.69 -13.86 4.51
CA VAL A 298 12.96 -12.63 4.82
C VAL A 298 12.41 -12.72 6.25
N THR A 299 12.77 -11.78 7.12
CA THR A 299 12.30 -11.76 8.51
C THR A 299 11.32 -10.61 8.74
N MET A 300 10.07 -10.97 9.05
CA MET A 300 9.03 -10.02 9.46
C MET A 300 8.99 -9.92 10.99
N LEU A 301 8.86 -8.72 11.54
CA LEU A 301 8.60 -8.51 12.97
C LEU A 301 7.10 -8.33 13.22
N ALA A 302 6.53 -9.09 14.15
CA ALA A 302 5.11 -9.00 14.49
C ALA A 302 4.87 -9.03 16.00
N ARG A 303 3.86 -8.30 16.48
CA ARG A 303 3.24 -8.57 17.78
C ARG A 303 2.14 -9.60 17.57
N VAL A 304 2.14 -10.65 18.39
CA VAL A 304 1.24 -11.80 18.21
C VAL A 304 0.49 -12.08 19.51
N VAL A 305 -0.79 -12.40 19.39
CA VAL A 305 -1.68 -12.71 20.53
C VAL A 305 -2.59 -13.87 20.13
N THR A 306 -2.65 -14.91 20.97
CA THR A 306 -3.61 -16.02 20.78
C THR A 306 -5.02 -15.56 21.15
N LEU A 307 -6.01 -15.87 20.32
CA LEU A 307 -7.41 -15.51 20.52
C LEU A 307 -8.24 -16.73 20.97
N PRO A 308 -9.30 -16.53 21.79
CA PRO A 308 -9.66 -15.28 22.46
C PRO A 308 -8.69 -14.95 23.62
N CYS A 309 -8.50 -13.66 23.89
CA CYS A 309 -7.71 -13.15 25.00
C CYS A 309 -8.48 -12.08 25.78
N GLU A 310 -8.04 -11.78 27.00
CA GLU A 310 -8.50 -10.60 27.73
C GLU A 310 -7.97 -9.32 27.07
N LYS A 311 -8.74 -8.22 27.14
CA LYS A 311 -8.33 -6.92 26.60
C LYS A 311 -7.30 -6.26 27.54
N PRO A 312 -6.16 -5.75 27.05
CA PRO A 312 -5.15 -5.14 27.92
C PRO A 312 -5.70 -3.92 28.68
N ALA A 313 -5.81 -4.02 30.01
CA ALA A 313 -6.37 -2.97 30.87
C ALA A 313 -5.60 -1.63 30.79
N ASN A 314 -4.31 -1.67 30.45
CA ASN A 314 -3.47 -0.50 30.16
C ASN A 314 -2.78 -0.69 28.81
N PHE A 315 -3.52 -0.50 27.71
CA PHE A 315 -3.04 -0.86 26.38
C PHE A 315 -1.69 -0.26 26.00
N HIS A 316 -1.42 1.03 26.23
CA HIS A 316 -0.15 1.66 25.88
C HIS A 316 1.05 0.96 26.55
N SER A 317 0.98 0.74 27.86
CA SER A 317 2.03 0.03 28.61
C SER A 317 2.21 -1.41 28.13
N TRP A 318 1.10 -2.10 27.81
CA TRP A 318 1.16 -3.43 27.19
C TRP A 318 1.79 -3.40 25.80
N TRP A 319 1.41 -2.45 24.93
CA TRP A 319 1.89 -2.31 23.56
C TRP A 319 3.39 -2.05 23.47
N HIS A 320 3.98 -1.35 24.43
CA HIS A 320 5.44 -1.16 24.47
C HIS A 320 6.19 -2.30 25.18
N ALA A 321 5.58 -2.95 26.18
CA ALA A 321 6.21 -4.03 26.96
C ALA A 321 6.04 -5.44 26.37
N HIS A 322 5.06 -5.68 25.49
CA HIS A 322 4.90 -6.96 24.80
C HIS A 322 6.11 -7.24 23.91
N GLU A 323 6.38 -8.51 23.60
CA GLU A 323 7.49 -8.89 22.72
C GLU A 323 7.13 -8.70 21.22
N ARG A 324 8.14 -8.69 20.34
CA ARG A 324 7.96 -8.80 18.89
C ARG A 324 8.52 -10.15 18.45
N GLU A 325 7.65 -11.07 18.03
CA GLU A 325 8.06 -12.34 17.43
C GLU A 325 8.73 -12.06 16.07
N SER A 326 9.86 -12.73 15.80
CA SER A 326 10.46 -12.78 14.47
C SER A 326 9.85 -13.92 13.67
N VAL A 327 9.35 -13.62 12.47
CA VAL A 327 8.66 -14.56 11.59
C VAL A 327 9.46 -14.68 10.29
N GLU A 328 10.16 -15.81 10.14
CA GLU A 328 10.94 -16.12 8.95
C GLU A 328 10.06 -16.61 7.80
N PHE A 329 10.34 -16.09 6.61
CA PHE A 329 9.79 -16.47 5.31
C PHE A 329 10.94 -16.68 4.32
N GLN A 330 10.67 -17.35 3.20
CA GLN A 330 11.61 -17.45 2.08
C GLN A 330 10.91 -17.20 0.74
N PHE A 331 11.52 -16.33 -0.08
CA PHE A 331 11.21 -16.27 -1.51
C PHE A 331 12.18 -17.15 -2.28
N VAL A 332 11.67 -18.09 -3.08
CA VAL A 332 12.48 -18.98 -3.95
C VAL A 332 12.17 -18.78 -5.42
N SER A 333 13.12 -19.15 -6.29
CA SER A 333 12.81 -19.35 -7.70
C SER A 333 11.81 -20.50 -7.88
N ARG A 334 10.99 -20.41 -8.93
CA ARG A 334 10.20 -21.55 -9.38
C ARG A 334 11.11 -22.52 -10.14
N LYS A 335 11.10 -23.79 -9.70
CA LYS A 335 11.79 -24.93 -10.33
C LYS A 335 10.86 -25.65 -11.30
#